data_AF-A0A645EML9-F1
#
_entry.id   AF-A0A645EML9-F1
#
_cell.length_a   1.000
_cell.length_b   1.000
_cell.length_c   1.000
_cell.angle_alpha   90.00
_cell.angle_beta   90.00
_cell.angle_gamma   90.00
#
_symmetry.space_group_name_H-M   'P 1'
#
loop_
_entity.id
_entity.type
_entity.pdbx_description
1 polymer ?
#
loop_
_entity_poly.entity_id
_entity_poly.type
_entity_poly.pdbx_seq_one_letter_code
_entity_poly.pdbx_strand_id
1 'polypeptide(L)'
;MLALPVNQIEKADYRSLSGVNCIYVETGEDENGYVLRYWVSVDTGLLAAAEWRKDGETIYRMGSSTLDSSGPSTKDFTLPDGTVLTEAA
;
A
#
# COMPACT_ATOMS: atom_id res chain seq x y z
N MET A 1 -9.81 -3.56 -1.86
CA MET A 1 -10.23 -2.98 -0.55
C MET A 1 -9.44 -3.71 0.53
N LEU A 2 -8.73 -3.00 1.41
CA LEU A 2 -8.03 -3.64 2.53
C LEU A 2 -9.06 -4.27 3.47
N ALA A 3 -9.02 -5.60 3.62
CA ALA A 3 -9.93 -6.32 4.50
C ALA A 3 -9.27 -6.46 5.88
N LEU A 4 -9.36 -5.40 6.70
CA LEU A 4 -8.95 -5.45 8.11
C LEU A 4 -10.18 -5.56 9.01
N PRO A 5 -10.19 -6.49 9.98
CA PRO A 5 -11.23 -6.53 11.00
C PRO A 5 -11.23 -5.23 11.80
N VAL A 6 -12.35 -4.51 11.81
CA VAL A 6 -12.45 -3.18 12.44
C VAL A 6 -12.12 -3.24 13.94
N ASN A 7 -12.47 -4.34 14.60
CA ASN A 7 -12.20 -4.58 16.02
C ASN A 7 -10.71 -4.80 16.33
N GLN A 8 -9.85 -4.94 15.33
CA GLN A 8 -8.40 -5.07 15.50
C GLN A 8 -7.64 -3.76 15.25
N ILE A 9 -8.32 -2.69 14.83
CA ILE A 9 -7.69 -1.39 14.58
C ILE A 9 -7.48 -0.68 15.91
N GLU A 10 -6.21 -0.47 16.27
CA GLU A 10 -5.82 0.23 17.51
C GLU A 10 -5.56 1.71 17.27
N LYS A 11 -5.08 2.08 16.08
CA LYS A 11 -4.87 3.49 15.71
C LYS A 11 -5.35 3.75 14.29
N ALA A 12 -6.05 4.85 14.13
CA ALA A 12 -6.36 5.43 12.84
C ALA A 12 -6.33 6.96 12.95
N ASP A 13 -5.43 7.60 12.20
CA ASP A 13 -5.23 9.05 12.23
C ASP A 13 -4.59 9.56 10.92
N TYR A 14 -4.56 10.87 10.74
CA TYR A 14 -3.90 11.48 9.58
C TYR A 14 -2.41 11.70 9.87
N ARG A 15 -1.54 11.20 8.99
CA ARG A 15 -0.08 11.36 9.10
C ARG A 15 0.55 11.72 7.77
N SER A 16 1.61 12.52 7.81
CA SER A 16 2.47 12.70 6.65
C SER A 16 3.50 11.56 6.60
N LEU A 17 3.65 10.94 5.42
CA LEU A 17 4.70 9.98 5.12
C LEU A 17 5.47 10.46 3.89
N SER A 18 6.74 10.82 4.06
CA SER A 18 7.61 11.29 2.97
C SER A 18 7.01 12.43 2.13
N GLY A 19 6.24 13.32 2.75
CA GLY A 19 5.56 14.43 2.08
C GLY A 19 4.17 14.10 1.52
N VAL A 20 3.74 12.84 1.57
CA VAL A 20 2.38 12.42 1.19
C VAL A 20 1.48 12.49 2.42
N ASN A 21 0.31 13.12 2.29
CA ASN A 21 -0.70 13.10 3.34
C ASN A 21 -1.46 11.78 3.29
N CYS A 22 -1.44 11.03 4.39
CA CYS A 22 -1.99 9.69 4.46
C CYS A 22 -2.99 9.53 5.60
N ILE A 23 -4.00 8.69 5.36
CA ILE A 23 -4.74 8.01 6.41
C ILE A 23 -3.86 6.86 6.88
N TYR A 24 -3.40 6.94 8.12
CA TYR A 24 -2.64 5.89 8.78
C TYR A 24 -3.59 4.94 9.50
N VAL A 25 -3.32 3.64 9.41
CA VAL A 25 -4.02 2.60 10.17
C VAL A 25 -2.99 1.64 10.76
N GLU A 26 -3.13 1.30 12.04
CA GLU A 26 -2.34 0.29 12.75
C GLU A 26 -3.27 -0.68 13.47
N THR A 27 -2.98 -1.97 13.34
CA THR A 27 -3.68 -3.00 14.11
C THR A 27 -3.04 -3.22 15.47
N GLY A 28 -3.77 -3.83 16.38
CA GLY A 28 -3.19 -4.51 17.54
C GLY A 28 -2.33 -5.70 17.11
N GLU A 29 -1.60 -6.25 18.06
CA GLU A 29 -0.86 -7.50 17.86
C GLU A 29 -1.85 -8.68 17.75
N ASP A 30 -1.70 -9.50 16.70
CA ASP A 30 -2.50 -10.70 16.53
C ASP A 30 -1.96 -11.89 17.33
N GLU A 31 -2.66 -13.03 17.27
CA GLU A 31 -2.27 -14.27 17.98
C GLU A 31 -0.88 -14.80 17.56
N ASN A 32 -0.33 -14.34 16.43
CA ASN A 32 0.96 -14.74 15.89
C ASN A 32 2.05 -13.66 16.11
N GLY A 33 1.75 -12.60 16.85
CA GLY A 33 2.68 -11.52 17.15
C GLY A 33 2.76 -10.43 16.07
N TYR A 34 1.83 -10.40 15.11
CA TYR A 34 1.87 -9.44 14.01
C TYR A 34 1.13 -8.13 14.30
N VAL A 35 1.78 -7.02 13.96
CA VAL A 35 1.18 -5.69 13.89
C VAL A 35 1.29 -5.18 12.45
N LEU A 36 0.15 -4.85 11.86
CA LEU A 36 0.06 -4.37 10.49
C LEU A 36 -0.12 -2.86 10.47
N ARG A 37 0.60 -2.17 9.60
CA ARG A 37 0.52 -0.72 9.43
C ARG A 37 0.33 -0.37 7.97
N TYR A 38 -0.54 0.58 7.72
CA TYR A 38 -0.87 1.03 6.37
C TYR A 38 -0.94 2.55 6.32
N TRP A 39 -0.46 3.10 5.22
CA TRP A 39 -0.59 4.51 4.88
C TRP A 39 -1.29 4.62 3.54
N VAL A 40 -2.51 5.13 3.54
CA VAL A 40 -3.32 5.32 2.34
C VAL A 40 -3.32 6.80 2.00
N SER A 41 -2.91 7.16 0.79
CA SER A 41 -2.91 8.55 0.31
C SER A 41 -4.32 9.14 0.40
N VAL A 42 -4.44 10.34 0.97
CA VAL A 42 -5.71 11.07 1.02
C VAL A 42 -6.15 11.49 -0.38
N ASP A 43 -5.19 11.86 -1.24
CA ASP A 43 -5.49 12.45 -2.55
C ASP A 43 -5.93 11.39 -3.57
N THR A 44 -5.33 10.20 -3.54
CA THR A 44 -5.55 9.15 -4.55
C THR A 44 -6.28 7.93 -4.02
N GLY A 45 -6.38 7.76 -2.69
CA GLY A 45 -6.89 6.53 -2.07
C GLY A 45 -6.00 5.30 -2.26
N LEU A 46 -4.80 5.46 -2.85
CA LEU A 46 -3.86 4.38 -3.09
C LEU A 46 -2.97 4.13 -1.87
N LEU A 47 -2.51 2.90 -1.73
CA LEU A 47 -1.62 2.50 -0.65
C LEU A 47 -0.22 3.08 -0.89
N ALA A 48 0.16 4.10 -0.12
CA ALA A 48 1.47 4.76 -0.19
C ALA A 48 2.57 3.90 0.45
N ALA A 49 2.26 3.23 1.56
CA ALA A 49 3.15 2.29 2.22
C ALA A 49 2.40 1.25 3.06
N ALA A 50 3.08 0.14 3.34
CA ALA A 50 2.67 -0.85 4.31
C ALA A 50 3.88 -1.42 5.07
N GLU A 51 3.67 -1.74 6.34
CA GLU A 51 4.65 -2.45 7.17
C GLU A 51 3.98 -3.61 7.88
N TRP A 52 4.68 -4.73 7.93
CA TRP A 52 4.35 -5.82 8.84
C TRP A 52 5.43 -5.90 9.89
N ARG A 53 5.01 -5.86 11.15
CA ARG A 53 5.89 -5.99 12.29
C ARG A 53 5.58 -7.29 13.01
N LYS A 54 6.63 -7.97 13.49
CA LYS A 54 6.52 -9.16 14.32
C LYS A 54 7.33 -8.95 15.58
N ASP A 55 6.74 -9.15 16.75
CA ASP A 55 7.41 -9.02 18.05
C ASP A 55 8.12 -7.64 18.21
N GLY A 56 7.52 -6.60 17.64
CA GLY A 56 8.09 -5.24 17.63
C GLY A 56 9.15 -4.97 16.55
N GLU A 57 9.56 -5.93 15.73
CA GLU A 57 10.51 -5.73 14.62
C GLU A 57 9.79 -5.62 13.28
N THR A 58 10.25 -4.75 12.37
CA THR A 58 9.67 -4.67 11.02
C THR A 58 10.28 -5.78 10.14
N ILE A 59 9.46 -6.76 9.78
CA ILE A 59 9.90 -7.90 8.95
C ILE A 59 9.60 -7.69 7.46
N TYR A 60 8.69 -6.77 7.15
CA TYR A 60 8.32 -6.42 5.79
C TYR A 60 7.96 -4.95 5.71
N ARG A 61 8.45 -4.27 4.66
CA ARG A 61 8.06 -2.91 4.33
C ARG A 61 7.98 -2.78 2.81
N MET A 62 6.91 -2.16 2.35
CA MET A 62 6.78 -1.67 0.98
C MET A 62 6.28 -0.24 0.99
N GLY A 63 6.69 0.54 -0.01
CA GLY A 63 6.16 1.87 -0.23
C GLY A 63 6.72 2.49 -1.49
N SER A 64 5.98 3.44 -2.05
CA SER A 64 6.47 4.31 -3.11
C SER A 64 6.28 5.75 -2.68
N SER A 65 7.38 6.52 -2.68
CA SER A 65 7.37 7.94 -2.32
C SER A 65 6.73 8.80 -3.41
N THR A 66 6.66 8.31 -4.64
CA THR A 66 6.20 9.07 -5.81
C THR A 66 5.24 8.21 -6.61
N LEU A 67 4.01 8.71 -6.79
CA LEU A 67 3.08 8.14 -7.75
C LEU A 67 3.37 8.81 -9.10
N ASP A 68 3.77 8.03 -10.09
CA ASP A 68 3.77 8.52 -11.46
C ASP A 68 2.31 8.52 -11.95
N SER A 69 1.77 9.73 -12.16
CA SER A 69 0.41 9.90 -12.67
C SER A 69 0.35 9.85 -14.20
N SER A 70 1.48 9.68 -14.88
CA SER A 70 1.45 9.37 -16.31
C SER A 70 0.76 8.01 -16.48
N GLY A 71 -0.32 8.01 -17.26
CA GLY A 71 -1.03 6.77 -17.56
C GLY A 71 -0.08 5.81 -18.31
N PRO A 72 -0.27 4.48 -18.15
CA PRO A 72 0.58 3.52 -18.84
C PRO A 72 0.44 3.67 -20.36
N SER A 73 1.56 3.52 -21.05
CA SER A 73 1.69 3.57 -22.50
C SER A 73 1.59 2.16 -23.11
N THR A 74 1.43 2.07 -24.44
CA THR A 74 1.45 0.78 -25.15
C THR A 74 2.76 0.00 -24.91
N LYS A 75 3.88 0.69 -24.70
CA LYS A 75 5.17 0.04 -24.42
C LYS A 75 5.15 -0.73 -23.10
N ASP A 76 4.41 -0.24 -22.11
CA ASP A 76 4.28 -0.88 -20.80
C ASP A 76 3.50 -2.21 -20.90
N PHE A 77 2.75 -2.41 -21.99
CA PHE A 77 2.00 -3.63 -22.30
C PHE A 77 2.59 -4.44 -23.46
N THR A 78 3.82 -4.13 -23.90
CA THR A 78 4.48 -4.89 -24.97
C THR A 78 5.48 -5.87 -24.35
N LEU A 79 5.30 -7.17 -24.59
CA LEU A 79 6.19 -8.22 -24.13
C LEU A 79 7.56 -8.16 -24.85
N PRO A 80 8.62 -8.79 -24.27
CA PRO A 80 9.94 -8.81 -24.90
C PRO A 80 9.99 -9.43 -26.31
N ASP A 81 9.00 -10.27 -26.67
CA ASP A 81 8.86 -10.87 -28.00
C ASP A 81 8.08 -9.98 -29.00
N GLY A 82 7.64 -8.80 -28.57
CA GLY A 82 6.86 -7.86 -29.38
C GLY A 82 5.35 -8.05 -29.30
N THR A 83 4.85 -9.05 -28.57
CA THR A 83 3.41 -9.25 -28.38
C THR A 83 2.81 -8.11 -27.55
N VAL A 84 1.79 -7.44 -28.09
CA VAL A 84 1.08 -6.37 -27.37
C VAL A 84 -0.12 -6.94 -26.63
N LEU A 85 -0.13 -6.81 -25.31
CA LEU A 85 -1.27 -7.17 -24.46
C LEU A 85 -2.29 -6.03 -24.48
N THR A 86 -3.18 -6.03 -25.46
CA THR A 86 -4.38 -5.17 -25.46
C THR A 86 -5.53 -5.89 -24.76
N GLU A 87 -6.45 -5.14 -24.14
CA GLU A 87 -7.64 -5.73 -23.51
C GLU A 87 -8.40 -6.63 -24.50
N ALA A 88 -8.77 -7.84 -24.07
CA ALA A 88 -9.81 -8.61 -24.76
C ALA A 88 -11.14 -7.87 -24.57
N ALA A 89 -11.81 -7.58 -25.67
CA ALA A 89 -13.12 -6.91 -25.72
C ALA A 89 -14.21 -7.61 -24.91
#